data_AF-A0A2V9RYM6-F1
#
_entry.id   AF-A0A2V9RYM6-F1
#
_cell.length_a   1.000
_cell.length_b   1.000
_cell.length_c   1.000
_cell.angle_alpha   90.00
_cell.angle_beta   90.00
_cell.angle_gamma   90.00
#
_symmetry.space_group_name_H-M   'P 1'
#
loop_
_entity.id
_entity.type
_entity.pdbx_description
1 polymer ?
#
loop_
_entity_poly.entity_id
_entity_poly.type
_entity_poly.pdbx_seq_one_letter_code
_entity_poly.pdbx_strand_id
1 'polypeptide(L)' 'MESENRKIASAHVGLCANCFYVRLIKSERGSTFYLCARSRTDPSFPKYPRLPVIKCAGYQRETESNSEN' A
#
# COMPACT_ATOMS: atom_id res chain seq x y z
N MET A 1 17.89 6.97 -9.09
CA MET A 1 17.23 5.74 -9.55
C MET A 1 16.06 5.32 -8.62
N GLU A 2 16.06 5.66 -7.32
CA GLU A 2 14.94 5.37 -6.38
C GLU A 2 13.53 5.84 -6.81
N SER A 3 13.40 6.99 -7.49
CA SER A 3 12.08 7.57 -7.81
C SER A 3 11.26 6.76 -8.81
N GLU A 4 11.90 5.96 -9.67
CA GLU A 4 11.21 5.14 -10.67
C GLU A 4 10.64 3.85 -10.06
N ASN A 5 11.35 3.26 -9.11
CA ASN A 5 10.91 2.07 -8.38
C ASN A 5 9.60 2.32 -7.59
N ARG A 6 9.43 3.51 -7.02
CA ARG A 6 8.17 3.90 -6.35
C ARG A 6 6.99 3.96 -7.31
N LYS A 7 7.20 4.42 -8.55
CA LYS A 7 6.15 4.49 -9.58
C LYS A 7 5.73 3.09 -10.06
N ILE A 8 6.68 2.18 -10.27
CA ILE A 8 6.39 0.80 -10.69
C ILE A 8 5.60 0.05 -9.60
N ALA A 9 5.98 0.22 -8.34
CA ALA A 9 5.22 -0.34 -7.22
C ALA A 9 3.78 0.19 -7.18
N SER A 10 3.58 1.48 -7.48
CA SER A 10 2.24 2.08 -7.59
C SER A 10 1.37 1.42 -8.68
N ALA A 11 1.95 1.13 -9.84
CA ALA A 11 1.23 0.48 -10.94
C ALA A 11 0.85 -0.98 -10.61
N HIS A 12 1.75 -1.75 -9.98
CA HIS A 12 1.50 -3.16 -9.65
C HIS A 12 0.60 -3.37 -8.42
N VAL A 13 0.61 -2.43 -7.47
CA VAL A 13 -0.12 -2.54 -6.20
C VAL A 13 -1.43 -1.74 -6.25
N GLY A 14 -1.48 -0.67 -7.04
CA GLY A 14 -2.62 0.24 -7.13
C GLY A 14 -2.71 1.20 -5.93
N LEU A 15 -3.93 1.48 -5.48
CA LEU A 15 -4.21 2.38 -4.35
C LEU A 15 -3.46 1.98 -3.07
N CYS A 16 -3.24 0.69 -2.85
CA CYS A 16 -2.52 0.24 -1.66
C CYS A 16 -1.02 0.62 -1.65
N ALA A 17 -0.45 1.12 -2.75
CA ALA A 17 0.96 1.49 -2.80
C ALA A 17 1.33 2.70 -1.92
N ASN A 18 0.39 3.63 -1.76
CA ASN A 18 0.55 4.87 -0.99
C ASN A 18 -0.59 5.04 0.03
N CYS A 19 -1.20 3.94 0.45
CA CYS A 19 -2.29 3.98 1.42
C CYS A 19 -1.74 4.06 2.84
N PHE A 20 -2.21 5.01 3.64
CA PHE A 20 -1.84 5.21 5.05
C PHE A 20 -2.04 3.96 5.92
N TYR A 21 -3.07 3.15 5.61
CA TYR A 21 -3.36 1.92 6.36
C TYR A 21 -2.57 0.70 5.88
N VAL A 22 -1.78 0.81 4.82
CA VAL A 22 -1.00 -0.33 4.32
C VAL A 22 0.22 -0.57 5.20
N ARG A 23 0.58 -1.84 5.39
CA ARG A 23 1.80 -2.26 6.07
C ARG A 23 2.59 -3.17 5.13
N LEU A 24 3.81 -2.74 4.81
CA LEU A 24 4.76 -3.50 4.01
C LEU A 24 5.49 -4.48 4.90
N ILE A 25 5.35 -5.78 4.62
CA ILE A 25 6.05 -6.84 5.33
C ILE A 25 7.04 -7.46 4.34
N LYS A 26 8.34 -7.27 4.59
CA LYS A 26 9.40 -7.90 3.81
C LYS A 26 9.75 -9.24 4.44
N SER A 27 9.74 -10.29 3.64
CA SER A 27 10.24 -11.62 4.03
C SER A 27 11.73 -11.73 3.73
N GLU A 28 12.45 -12.56 4.50
CA GLU A 28 13.87 -12.86 4.29
C GLU A 28 14.17 -13.40 2.88
N ARG A 29 13.17 -13.99 2.21
CA ARG A 29 13.28 -14.46 0.82
C ARG A 29 13.14 -13.36 -0.25
N GLY A 30 13.02 -12.09 0.17
CA GLY A 30 12.89 -10.93 -0.73
C GLY A 30 11.45 -10.60 -1.17
N SER A 31 10.46 -11.40 -0.76
CA SER A 31 9.05 -11.11 -1.06
C SER A 31 8.51 -9.97 -0.20
N THR A 32 7.81 -9.02 -0.83
CA THR A 32 7.11 -7.93 -0.14
C THR A 32 5.61 -8.20 -0.13
N PHE A 33 5.03 -8.25 1.07
CA PHE A 33 3.61 -8.42 1.29
C PHE A 33 2.96 -7.11 1.71
N TYR A 34 1.78 -6.85 1.18
CA TYR A 34 0.97 -5.67 1.49
C TYR A 34 -0.16 -6.11 2.42
N LEU A 35 -0.09 -5.72 3.69
CA LEU A 35 -1.11 -6.02 4.68
C LEU A 35 -1.98 -4.79 4.92
N CYS A 36 -3.30 -4.98 4.91
CA CYS A 36 -4.24 -3.90 5.22
C CYS A 36 -4.49 -3.83 6.73
N ALA A 37 -4.03 -2.77 7.41
CA ALA A 37 -4.27 -2.63 8.84
C ALA A 37 -5.75 -2.43 9.19
N ARG A 38 -6.58 -1.93 8.24
CA ARG A 38 -8.03 -1.80 8.44
C ARG A 38 -8.73 -3.14 8.68
N SER A 39 -8.18 -4.25 8.17
CA SER A 39 -8.76 -5.59 8.40
C SER A 39 -8.80 -5.96 9.89
N ARG A 40 -8.05 -5.26 10.74
CA ARG A 40 -8.02 -5.48 12.19
C ARG A 40 -9.24 -4.89 12.90
N THR A 41 -9.75 -3.77 12.39
CA THR A 41 -10.89 -3.04 12.96
C THR A 41 -12.18 -3.32 12.21
N ASP A 42 -12.09 -3.61 10.91
CA ASP A 42 -13.23 -3.83 10.03
C ASP A 42 -13.00 -5.11 9.19
N PRO A 43 -13.75 -6.20 9.48
CA PRO A 43 -13.59 -7.47 8.78
C PRO A 43 -14.04 -7.43 7.32
N SER A 44 -14.72 -6.35 6.87
CA SER A 44 -15.07 -6.14 5.46
C SER A 44 -13.83 -5.90 4.58
N PHE A 45 -12.69 -5.54 5.20
CA PHE A 45 -11.43 -5.33 4.51
C PHE A 45 -10.58 -6.61 4.55
N PRO A 46 -10.12 -7.14 3.41
CA PRO A 46 -9.25 -8.30 3.39
C PRO A 46 -7.88 -7.98 3.99
N LYS A 47 -7.37 -8.84 4.89
CA LYS A 47 -6.04 -8.71 5.50
C LYS A 47 -4.93 -8.63 4.45
N TYR A 48 -5.04 -9.43 3.39
CA TYR A 48 -4.16 -9.43 2.23
C TYR A 48 -4.98 -9.12 0.98
N PRO A 49 -5.07 -7.85 0.56
CA PRO A 49 -5.82 -7.49 -0.63
C PRO A 49 -5.20 -8.10 -1.89
N ARG A 50 -6.05 -8.46 -2.85
CA ARG A 50 -5.60 -8.92 -4.18
C ARG A 50 -5.11 -7.69 -4.96
N LEU A 51 -3.86 -7.72 -5.37
CA LEU A 51 -3.23 -6.65 -6.15
C LEU A 51 -3.46 -6.85 -7.65
N PRO A 52 -3.58 -5.78 -8.46
CA PRO A 52 -3.59 -4.37 -8.07
C PRO A 52 -4.95 -3.92 -7.49
N VAL A 53 -4.92 -3.15 -6.41
CA VAL A 53 -6.13 -2.58 -5.80
C VAL A 53 -6.52 -1.31 -6.54
N ILE A 54 -7.53 -1.42 -7.39
CA ILE A 54 -8.07 -0.31 -8.20
C ILE A 54 -9.22 0.44 -7.52
N LYS A 55 -9.93 -0.19 -6.57
CA LYS A 55 -11.01 0.43 -5.79
C LYS A 55 -10.91 -0.03 -4.34
N CYS A 56 -10.92 0.92 -3.40
CA CYS A 56 -10.94 0.65 -1.97
C CYS A 56 -11.72 1.77 -1.26
N ALA A 57 -12.81 1.41 -0.58
CA ALA A 57 -13.66 2.37 0.13
C ALA A 57 -12.96 3.02 1.33
N GLY A 58 -11.95 2.34 1.88
CA GLY A 58 -11.15 2.81 3.01
C GLY A 58 -9.76 3.35 2.61
N TYR A 59 -9.54 3.62 1.33
CA TYR A 59 -8.28 4.18 0.86
C TYR A 59 -8.08 5.58 1.42
N GLN A 60 -6.92 5.79 2.03
CA GLN A 60 -6.48 7.10 2.46
C GLN A 60 -5.05 7.23 2.02
N ARG A 61 -4.76 8.23 1.18
CA ARG A 61 -3.40 8.50 0.76
C ARG A 61 -2.58 8.89 1.99
N GLU A 62 -1.43 8.26 2.16
CA GLU A 62 -0.38 8.83 2.99
C GLU A 62 0.04 10.12 2.27
N THR A 63 -0.47 11.25 2.75
CA THR A 63 -0.04 12.55 2.26
C THR A 63 1.43 12.66 2.58
N GLU A 64 2.29 12.59 1.55
CA GLU A 64 3.68 12.99 1.65
C GLU A 64 3.72 14.42 2.21
N SER A 65 3.92 14.54 3.52
CA SER A 65 4.34 15.77 4.15
C SER A 65 5.79 16.02 3.74
N ASN A 66 6.01 16.41 2.48
CA ASN A 66 7.22 17.12 2.07
C ASN A 66 7.04 17.79 0.70
N SER A 67 6.11 18.74 0.60
CA SER A 67 6.28 19.85 -0.34
C SER A 67 7.02 20.94 0.43
N GLU A 68 8.24 21.21 -0.02
CA GLU A 68 8.94 22.51 0.02
C GLU A 68 9.45 23.03 1.38
N ASN A 69 10.79 23.02 1.54
CA ASN A 69 11.57 24.26 1.70
C ASN A 69 13.04 24.04 1.28
#